data_AF-G5S3P4-F1
#
_entry.id   AF-G5S3P4-F1
#
_cell.length_a   1.000
_cell.length_b   1.000
_cell.length_c   1.000
_cell.angle_alpha   90.00
_cell.angle_beta   90.00
_cell.angle_gamma   90.00
#
_symmetry.space_group_name_H-M   'P 1'
#
loop_
_entity.id
_entity.type
_entity.pdbx_description
1 polymer ?
#
loop_
_entity_poly.entity_id
_entity_poly.type
_entity_poly.pdbx_seq_one_letter_code
_entity_poly.pdbx_strand_id
1 'polypeptide(L)'
;MTTQLEQAWELAKQRFAAVGIDVEEALRQLDRLPVSMHCWQGDDVAGFENPEGSLTGGIQSTGNYPGKARNATELRADLEQALRLIY
;
A
#
# COMPACT_ATOMS: atom_id res chain seq x y z
N MET A 1 5.39 14.95 27.51
CA MET A 1 3.94 14.92 27.26
C MET A 1 3.64 13.69 26.41
N THR A 2 2.69 12.86 26.80
CA THR A 2 2.21 11.74 25.99
C THR A 2 1.31 12.26 24.86
N THR A 3 1.33 11.62 23.70
CA THR A 3 0.54 12.04 22.53
C THR A 3 -0.92 11.61 22.69
N GLN A 4 -1.85 12.22 21.94
CA GLN A 4 -3.25 11.76 21.89
C GLN A 4 -3.33 10.30 21.39
N LEU A 5 -2.41 9.90 20.50
CA LEU A 5 -2.30 8.54 20.00
C LEU A 5 -1.93 7.55 21.12
N GLU A 6 -0.96 7.90 21.97
CA GLU A 6 -0.55 7.06 23.11
C GLU A 6 -1.71 6.80 24.07
N GLN A 7 -2.48 7.84 24.39
CA GLN A 7 -3.64 7.73 25.27
C GLN A 7 -4.73 6.84 24.66
N ALA A 8 -5.00 6.99 23.36
CA ALA A 8 -5.97 6.16 22.64
C ALA A 8 -5.51 4.70 22.52
N TRP A 9 -4.22 4.47 22.28
CA TRP A 9 -3.60 3.14 22.21
C TRP A 9 -3.74 2.40 23.54
N GLU A 10 -3.40 3.03 24.66
CA GLU A 10 -3.51 2.42 25.98
C GLU A 10 -4.96 2.08 26.35
N LEU A 11 -5.91 2.96 26.00
CA LEU A 11 -7.33 2.66 26.18
C LEU A 11 -7.78 1.47 25.32
N ALA A 12 -7.36 1.41 24.05
CA ALA A 12 -7.69 0.30 23.16
C ALA A 12 -7.09 -1.02 23.66
N LYS A 13 -5.83 -1.01 24.08
CA LYS A 13 -5.13 -2.17 24.67
C LYS A 13 -5.92 -2.77 25.83
N GLN A 14 -6.43 -1.95 26.75
CA GLN A 14 -7.28 -2.41 27.86
C GLN A 14 -8.62 -2.99 27.38
N ARG A 15 -9.25 -2.36 26.38
CA ARG A 15 -10.53 -2.82 25.80
C ARG A 15 -10.40 -4.20 25.15
N PHE A 16 -9.33 -4.43 24.39
CA PHE A 16 -9.05 -5.72 23.77
C PHE A 16 -8.63 -6.78 24.78
N ALA A 17 -7.82 -6.41 25.78
CA ALA A 17 -7.44 -7.33 26.86
C ALA A 17 -8.66 -7.83 27.66
N ALA A 18 -9.69 -6.99 27.85
CA ALA A 18 -10.93 -7.38 28.53
C ALA A 18 -11.70 -8.51 27.82
N VAL A 19 -11.44 -8.75 26.53
CA VAL A 19 -12.00 -9.86 25.74
C VAL A 19 -10.95 -10.92 25.39
N GLY A 20 -9.79 -10.91 26.07
CA GLY A 20 -8.74 -11.92 25.92
C GLY A 20 -7.83 -11.75 24.70
N ILE A 21 -7.79 -10.56 24.10
CA ILE A 21 -6.93 -10.26 22.94
C ILE A 21 -5.70 -9.45 23.39
N ASP A 22 -4.50 -9.96 23.09
CA ASP A 22 -3.24 -9.22 23.20
C ASP A 22 -2.99 -8.46 21.89
N VAL A 23 -3.12 -7.14 21.93
CA VAL A 23 -2.90 -6.26 20.77
C VAL A 23 -1.44 -6.19 20.33
N GLU A 24 -0.48 -6.41 21.24
CA GLU A 24 0.94 -6.46 20.90
C GLU A 24 1.24 -7.72 20.09
N GLU A 25 0.60 -8.84 20.45
CA GLU A 25 0.66 -10.07 19.66
C GLU A 25 -0.04 -9.88 18.31
N ALA A 26 -1.20 -9.21 18.27
CA ALA A 26 -1.88 -8.93 17.01
C ALA A 26 -1.01 -8.13 16.03
N LEU A 27 -0.28 -7.12 16.51
CA LEU A 27 0.67 -6.37 15.68
C LEU A 27 1.85 -7.23 15.22
N ARG A 28 2.44 -8.07 16.10
CA ARG A 28 3.49 -9.03 15.68
C ARG A 28 3.00 -10.02 14.63
N GLN A 29 1.73 -10.42 14.67
CA GLN A 29 1.14 -11.31 13.67
C GLN A 29 0.90 -10.57 12.35
N LEU A 30 0.48 -9.30 12.41
CA LEU A 30 0.28 -8.46 11.22
C LEU A 30 1.56 -8.34 10.39
N ASP A 31 2.72 -8.12 11.03
CA ASP A 31 4.02 -8.01 10.36
C ASP A 31 4.42 -9.26 9.56
N ARG A 32 3.80 -10.42 9.86
CA ARG A 32 4.07 -11.70 9.18
C ARG A 32 3.21 -11.93 7.95
N LEU A 33 2.30 -11.03 7.64
CA LEU A 33 1.34 -11.15 6.55
C LEU A 33 1.68 -10.15 5.42
N PRO A 34 2.66 -10.47 4.55
CA PRO A 34 3.07 -9.56 3.48
C PRO A 34 1.94 -9.38 2.45
N VAL A 35 1.74 -8.13 2.01
CA VAL A 35 0.82 -7.79 0.92
C VAL A 35 1.62 -7.58 -0.36
N SER A 36 1.37 -8.41 -1.39
CA SER A 36 2.00 -8.25 -2.70
C SER A 36 1.29 -7.15 -3.49
N MET A 37 1.99 -6.02 -3.68
CA MET A 37 1.47 -4.89 -4.45
C MET A 37 1.66 -5.11 -5.94
N HIS A 38 0.61 -4.83 -6.71
CA HIS A 38 0.62 -4.99 -8.15
C HIS A 38 1.32 -3.81 -8.84
N CYS A 39 2.31 -4.10 -9.67
CA CYS A 39 3.14 -3.08 -10.32
C CYS A 39 2.39 -2.26 -11.38
N TRP A 40 1.41 -2.87 -12.06
CA TRP A 40 0.70 -2.25 -13.19
C TRP A 40 -0.22 -1.08 -12.80
N GLN A 41 -0.38 -0.80 -11.50
CA GLN A 41 -1.08 0.39 -11.04
C GLN A 41 -0.30 1.67 -11.35
N GLY A 42 1.03 1.61 -11.34
CA GLY A 42 1.85 2.81 -11.51
C GLY A 42 1.92 3.31 -12.96
N ASP A 43 1.53 2.50 -13.94
CA ASP A 43 1.70 2.79 -15.37
C ASP A 43 0.44 2.56 -16.21
N ASP A 44 -0.72 2.37 -15.58
CA ASP A 44 -1.98 2.03 -16.25
C ASP A 44 -1.92 0.74 -17.08
N VAL A 45 -1.15 -0.25 -16.65
CA VAL A 45 -0.94 -1.52 -17.37
C VAL A 45 -0.30 -1.33 -18.76
N ALA A 46 0.41 -0.22 -18.99
CA ALA A 46 1.08 0.03 -20.25
C ALA A 46 2.23 -0.94 -20.50
N GLY A 47 2.96 -1.31 -19.44
CA GLY A 47 4.19 -2.08 -19.53
C GLY A 47 5.31 -1.32 -20.24
N PHE A 48 6.43 -2.01 -20.45
CA PHE A 48 7.64 -1.41 -21.03
C PHE A 48 8.03 -1.98 -22.40
N GLU A 49 7.28 -2.95 -22.91
CA GLU A 49 7.52 -3.58 -24.22
C GLU A 49 6.95 -2.73 -25.37
N ASN A 50 5.75 -2.16 -25.17
CA ASN A 50 5.11 -1.25 -26.11
C ASN A 50 4.30 -0.18 -25.34
N PRO A 51 4.97 0.79 -24.68
CA PRO A 51 4.33 1.71 -23.74
C PRO A 51 3.30 2.66 -24.37
N GLU A 52 3.31 2.83 -25.70
CA GLU A 52 2.30 3.59 -26.45
C GLU A 52 1.18 2.71 -27.03
N GLY A 53 1.27 1.39 -26.86
CA GLY A 53 0.24 0.45 -27.24
C GLY A 53 -1.05 0.67 -26.44
N SER A 54 -2.19 0.44 -27.08
CA SER A 54 -3.47 0.44 -26.36
C SER A 54 -3.60 -0.80 -25.49
N LEU A 55 -4.18 -0.66 -24.30
CA LEU A 55 -4.53 -1.78 -23.45
C LEU A 55 -5.64 -2.62 -24.13
N THR A 56 -5.44 -3.94 -24.16
CA THR A 56 -6.37 -4.90 -24.78
C THR A 56 -6.69 -6.06 -23.82
N GLY A 57 -7.38 -7.10 -24.28
CA GLY A 57 -7.69 -8.27 -23.44
C GLY A 57 -8.95 -8.14 -22.59
N GLY A 58 -9.81 -7.15 -22.87
CA GLY A 58 -11.08 -6.95 -22.16
C GLY A 58 -10.97 -6.12 -20.87
N ILE A 59 -9.82 -5.51 -20.61
CA ILE A 59 -9.58 -4.61 -19.48
C ILE A 59 -9.23 -3.19 -19.95
N GLN A 60 -9.48 -2.21 -19.09
CA GLN A 60 -9.19 -0.79 -19.35
C GLN A 60 -8.75 -0.11 -18.04
N SER A 61 -7.73 0.77 -18.12
CA SER A 61 -7.53 1.83 -17.12
C SER A 61 -8.30 3.07 -17.58
N THR A 62 -9.00 3.74 -16.67
CA THR A 62 -9.88 4.88 -17.01
C THR A 62 -9.49 6.11 -16.20
N GLY A 63 -9.57 7.28 -16.84
CA GLY A 63 -9.13 8.55 -16.26
C GLY A 63 -7.78 8.97 -16.83
N ASN A 64 -7.57 10.27 -17.00
CA ASN A 64 -6.36 10.85 -17.60
C ASN A 64 -5.54 11.62 -16.56
N TYR A 65 -5.35 11.03 -15.38
CA TYR A 65 -4.57 11.68 -14.33
C TYR A 65 -3.09 11.72 -14.75
N PRO A 66 -2.41 12.88 -14.65
CA PRO A 66 -1.04 13.00 -15.10
C PRO A 66 -0.07 12.30 -14.15
N GLY A 67 1.11 11.91 -14.66
CA GLY A 67 2.22 11.43 -13.84
C GLY A 67 2.38 9.92 -13.74
N LYS A 68 1.70 9.12 -14.58
CA LYS A 68 1.98 7.68 -14.67
C LYS A 68 3.45 7.41 -15.03
N ALA A 69 4.01 6.34 -14.48
CA ALA A 69 5.36 5.90 -14.80
C ALA A 69 5.47 5.50 -16.27
N ARG A 70 6.59 5.86 -16.91
CA ARG A 70 6.86 5.60 -18.34
C ARG A 70 7.99 4.60 -18.55
N ASN A 71 8.67 4.21 -17.47
CA ASN A 71 9.79 3.29 -17.48
C ASN A 71 9.97 2.65 -16.10
N ALA A 72 10.82 1.61 -16.03
CA ALA A 72 11.06 0.87 -14.80
C ALA A 72 11.68 1.72 -13.66
N THR A 73 12.45 2.75 -14.00
CA THR A 73 13.07 3.63 -12.99
C THR A 73 12.02 4.50 -12.32
N GLU A 74 11.13 5.12 -13.10
CA GLU A 74 9.99 5.89 -12.58
C GLU A 74 9.07 4.99 -11.74
N LEU A 75 8.72 3.81 -12.25
CA LEU A 75 7.82 2.90 -11.55
C LEU A 75 8.40 2.45 -10.19
N ARG A 76 9.72 2.23 -10.10
CA ARG A 76 10.38 1.94 -8.83
C ARG A 76 10.35 3.12 -7.87
N ALA A 77 10.58 4.34 -8.35
CA ALA A 77 10.51 5.54 -7.51
C ALA A 77 9.09 5.78 -6.98
N ASP A 78 8.08 5.56 -7.81
CA ASP A 78 6.66 5.66 -7.41
C ASP A 78 6.31 4.60 -6.36
N LEU A 79 6.77 3.35 -6.56
CA LEU A 79 6.60 2.26 -5.60
C LEU A 79 7.32 2.56 -4.27
N GLU A 80 8.55 3.07 -4.30
CA GLU A 80 9.28 3.47 -3.09
C GLU A 80 8.53 4.53 -2.30
N GLN A 81 7.95 5.53 -2.99
CA GLN A 81 7.16 6.55 -2.33
C GLN A 81 5.87 6.00 -1.71
N ALA A 82 5.19 5.07 -2.38
CA ALA A 82 4.02 4.40 -1.83
C ALA A 82 4.38 3.53 -0.61
N LEU A 83 5.47 2.76 -0.70
CA LEU A 83 5.94 1.87 0.37
C LEU A 83 6.29 2.65 1.64
N ARG A 84 6.87 3.86 1.54
CA ARG A 84 7.13 4.73 2.71
C ARG A 84 5.88 5.17 3.48
N LEU A 85 4.70 5.07 2.88
CA LEU A 85 3.43 5.46 3.49
C LEU A 85 2.64 4.26 4.02
N ILE A 86 3.09 3.04 3.69
CA ILE A 86 2.43 1.77 4.02
C ILE A 86 3.27 0.98 5.04
N TYR A 87 4.59 1.12 4.97
CA TYR A 87 5.57 0.44 5.81
C TYR A 87 6.15 1.38 6.88
#